data_AF-A0A9X5S3S2-F1
#
_entry.id   AF-A0A9X5S3S2-F1
#
_cell.length_a   1.000
_cell.length_b   1.000
_cell.length_c   1.000
_cell.angle_alpha   90.00
_cell.angle_beta   90.00
_cell.angle_gamma   90.00
#
_symmetry.space_group_name_H-M   'P 1'
#
loop_
_entity.id
_entity.type
_entity.pdbx_description
1 polymer ?
#
loop_
_entity_poly.entity_id
_entity_poly.type
_entity_poly.pdbx_seq_one_letter_code
_entity_poly.pdbx_strand_id
1 'polypeptide(L)'
;MEFFEKIILVIISGWIGNKITKIFQEKAFHNQQKIKNAEAEMERLTAISTRLIQAVSKRRFALQNLIDALITAKNIEKDDPLRITYREAVQSWNLELQLLLLELSSLSLEGLANRLEDSVQWQFYLAHKDLNFYLNNLGKDKLSYLLNKISDRLNQVYASTQEINNILIKEAHNKKEEILHGDTEKLSIWNLDKAPNWILFVAIFHSTPNNLRIPRSF
;
A
#
# COMPACT_ATOMS: atom_id res chain seq x y z
N MET A 1 14.15 -64.16 -14.75
CA MET A 1 13.77 -63.26 -13.65
C MET A 1 14.16 -61.81 -13.95
N GLU A 2 15.38 -61.53 -14.41
CA GLU A 2 15.85 -60.15 -14.68
C GLU A 2 15.00 -59.31 -15.64
N PHE A 3 14.37 -59.91 -16.65
CA PHE A 3 13.57 -59.18 -17.64
C PHE A 3 12.25 -58.66 -17.06
N PHE A 4 11.59 -59.46 -16.21
CA PHE A 4 10.38 -59.05 -15.50
C PHE A 4 10.66 -57.98 -14.44
N GLU A 5 11.80 -58.10 -13.73
CA GLU A 5 12.25 -57.07 -12.79
C GLU A 5 12.51 -55.73 -13.48
N LYS A 6 13.18 -55.73 -14.66
CA LYS A 6 13.41 -54.51 -15.44
C LYS A 6 12.11 -53.87 -15.95
N ILE A 7 11.13 -54.67 -16.39
CA ILE A 7 9.82 -54.16 -16.84
C ILE A 7 9.04 -53.55 -15.66
N ILE A 8 9.01 -54.22 -14.52
CA ILE A 8 8.37 -53.71 -13.31
C ILE A 8 9.06 -52.42 -12.86
N LEU A 9 10.38 -52.34 -12.92
CA LEU A 9 11.15 -51.15 -12.55
C LEU A 9 10.86 -49.97 -13.48
N VAL A 10 10.70 -50.19 -14.79
CA VAL A 10 10.32 -49.16 -15.78
C VAL A 10 8.87 -48.70 -15.59
N ILE A 11 7.93 -49.61 -15.30
CA ILE A 11 6.53 -49.26 -15.05
C ILE A 11 6.40 -48.49 -13.73
N ILE A 12 7.05 -48.95 -12.66
CA ILE A 12 7.05 -48.29 -11.36
C ILE A 12 7.74 -46.93 -11.48
N SER A 13 8.95 -46.84 -12.04
CA SER A 13 9.66 -45.56 -12.19
C SER A 13 8.95 -44.59 -13.14
N GLY A 14 8.40 -45.07 -14.26
CA GLY A 14 7.68 -44.25 -15.23
C GLY A 14 6.33 -43.78 -14.72
N TRP A 15 5.54 -44.64 -14.09
CA TRP A 15 4.19 -44.29 -13.63
C TRP A 15 4.20 -43.54 -12.30
N ILE A 16 5.01 -43.98 -11.33
CA ILE A 16 5.16 -43.28 -10.05
C ILE A 16 5.93 -41.97 -10.27
N GLY A 17 7.00 -41.98 -11.08
CA GLY A 17 7.76 -40.79 -11.43
C GLY A 17 6.89 -39.72 -12.10
N ASN A 18 6.06 -40.09 -13.08
CA ASN A 18 5.13 -39.14 -13.71
C ASN A 18 4.05 -38.63 -12.75
N LYS A 19 3.49 -39.49 -11.88
CA LYS A 19 2.51 -39.05 -10.87
C LYS A 19 3.11 -38.07 -9.87
N ILE A 20 4.29 -38.39 -9.33
CA ILE A 20 5.02 -37.52 -8.41
C ILE A 20 5.32 -36.19 -9.10
N THR A 21 5.89 -36.24 -10.30
CA THR A 21 6.24 -35.05 -11.08
C THR A 21 5.02 -34.17 -11.34
N LYS A 22 3.87 -34.76 -11.69
CA LYS A 22 2.62 -34.01 -11.90
C LYS A 22 2.13 -33.31 -10.63
N ILE A 23 2.16 -33.99 -9.47
CA ILE A 23 1.78 -33.38 -8.18
C ILE A 23 2.74 -32.23 -7.82
N PHE A 24 4.04 -32.40 -8.01
CA PHE A 24 5.02 -31.34 -7.77
C PHE A 24 4.85 -30.16 -8.74
N GLN A 25 4.54 -30.42 -10.02
CA GLN A 25 4.27 -29.40 -11.02
C GLN A 25 2.98 -28.62 -10.72
N GLU A 26 1.89 -29.30 -10.37
CA GLU A 26 0.63 -28.66 -9.97
C GLU A 26 0.84 -27.78 -8.73
N LYS A 27 1.53 -28.30 -7.71
CA LYS A 27 1.84 -27.52 -6.49
C LYS A 27 2.74 -26.32 -6.79
N ALA A 28 3.76 -26.49 -7.62
CA ALA A 28 4.65 -25.41 -8.03
C ALA A 28 3.88 -24.34 -8.84
N PHE A 29 3.01 -24.75 -9.76
CA PHE A 29 2.18 -23.84 -10.55
C PHE A 29 1.21 -23.04 -9.68
N HIS A 30 0.51 -23.68 -8.74
CA HIS A 30 -0.37 -22.98 -7.80
C HIS A 30 0.38 -21.99 -6.93
N ASN A 31 1.56 -22.35 -6.42
CA ASN A 31 2.39 -21.43 -5.64
C ASN A 31 2.90 -20.27 -6.51
N GLN A 32 3.29 -20.53 -7.75
CA GLN A 32 3.69 -19.47 -8.69
C GLN A 32 2.52 -18.53 -9.01
N GLN A 33 1.30 -19.04 -9.17
CA GLN A 33 0.12 -18.22 -9.40
C GLN A 33 -0.23 -17.36 -8.18
N LYS A 34 -0.13 -17.91 -6.96
CA LYS A 34 -0.30 -17.14 -5.71
C LYS A 34 0.73 -16.02 -5.59
N ILE A 35 2.00 -16.32 -5.85
CA ILE A 35 3.10 -15.33 -5.86
C ILE A 35 2.76 -14.22 -6.85
N LYS A 36 2.42 -14.55 -8.10
CA LYS A 36 2.13 -13.57 -9.14
C LYS A 36 0.94 -12.67 -8.80
N ASN A 37 -0.14 -13.23 -8.25
CA ASN A 37 -1.31 -12.44 -7.86
C ASN A 37 -0.95 -11.44 -6.75
N ALA A 38 -0.20 -11.90 -5.75
CA ALA A 38 0.18 -11.05 -4.63
C ALA A 38 1.24 -10.00 -5.02
N GLU A 39 2.18 -10.32 -5.93
CA GLU A 39 3.06 -9.33 -6.57
C GLU A 39 2.25 -8.24 -7.28
N ALA A 40 1.24 -8.60 -8.05
CA ALA A 40 0.37 -7.64 -8.72
C ALA A 40 -0.41 -6.76 -7.73
N GLU A 41 -0.88 -7.31 -6.61
CA GLU A 41 -1.52 -6.53 -5.54
C GLU A 41 -0.53 -5.58 -4.85
N MET A 42 0.71 -6.02 -4.59
CA MET A 42 1.76 -5.16 -4.03
C MET A 42 2.13 -4.01 -4.96
N GLU A 43 2.24 -4.27 -6.26
CA GLU A 43 2.48 -3.24 -7.27
C GLU A 43 1.35 -2.22 -7.29
N ARG A 44 0.08 -2.67 -7.22
CA ARG A 44 -1.08 -1.78 -7.10
C ARG A 44 -1.02 -0.91 -5.85
N LEU A 45 -0.72 -1.48 -4.68
CA LEU A 45 -0.60 -0.71 -3.43
C LEU A 45 0.51 0.36 -3.52
N THR A 46 1.64 0.01 -4.12
CA THR A 46 2.77 0.94 -4.33
C THR A 46 2.40 2.05 -5.32
N ALA A 47 1.65 1.72 -6.37
CA ALA A 47 1.16 2.68 -7.34
C ALA A 47 0.14 3.66 -6.72
N ILE A 48 -0.80 3.15 -5.91
CA ILE A 48 -1.76 3.95 -5.13
C ILE A 48 -1.01 4.92 -4.21
N SER A 49 -0.04 4.41 -3.45
CA SER A 49 0.83 5.21 -2.57
C SER A 49 1.51 6.36 -3.32
N THR A 50 2.13 6.06 -4.47
CA THR A 50 2.83 7.05 -5.29
C THR A 50 1.89 8.13 -5.81
N ARG A 51 0.74 7.73 -6.38
CA ARG A 51 -0.27 8.63 -6.93
C ARG A 51 -0.88 9.52 -5.87
N LEU A 52 -1.19 8.96 -4.70
CA LEU A 52 -1.68 9.70 -3.53
C LEU A 52 -0.70 10.82 -3.14
N ILE A 53 0.58 10.48 -2.95
CA ILE A 53 1.62 11.46 -2.58
C ILE A 53 1.71 12.57 -3.63
N GLN A 54 1.76 12.21 -4.92
CA GLN A 54 1.89 13.17 -6.01
C GLN A 54 0.70 14.14 -6.05
N ALA A 55 -0.52 13.62 -5.99
CA ALA A 55 -1.73 14.42 -6.10
C ALA A 55 -1.95 15.34 -4.89
N VAL A 56 -1.75 14.83 -3.67
CA VAL A 56 -1.79 15.65 -2.45
C VAL A 56 -0.72 16.74 -2.50
N SER A 57 0.51 16.38 -2.86
CA SER A 57 1.64 17.32 -2.88
C SER A 57 1.41 18.45 -3.89
N LYS A 58 0.89 18.14 -5.09
CA LYS A 58 0.55 19.14 -6.10
C LYS A 58 -0.46 20.15 -5.59
N ARG A 59 -1.56 19.69 -4.99
CA ARG A 59 -2.61 20.58 -4.44
C ARG A 59 -2.11 21.39 -3.25
N ARG A 60 -1.38 20.75 -2.33
CA ARG A 60 -0.81 21.41 -1.15
C ARG A 60 0.17 22.51 -1.56
N PHE A 61 1.08 22.22 -2.49
CA PHE A 61 2.06 23.19 -2.97
C PHE A 61 1.41 24.39 -3.66
N ALA A 62 0.45 24.14 -4.57
CA ALA A 62 -0.27 25.23 -5.23
C ALA A 62 -1.03 26.13 -4.23
N LEU A 63 -1.64 25.54 -3.20
CA LEU A 63 -2.31 26.30 -2.16
C LEU A 63 -1.32 27.08 -1.28
N GLN A 64 -0.20 26.47 -0.89
CA GLN A 64 0.83 27.13 -0.10
C GLN A 64 1.37 28.37 -0.83
N ASN A 65 1.72 28.24 -2.10
CA ASN A 65 2.22 29.37 -2.90
C ASN A 65 1.19 30.51 -2.97
N LEU A 66 -0.09 30.17 -3.14
CA LEU A 66 -1.15 31.17 -3.13
C LEU A 66 -1.27 31.87 -1.77
N ILE A 67 -1.18 31.13 -0.66
CA ILE A 67 -1.20 31.71 0.68
C ILE A 67 -0.01 32.62 0.91
N ASP A 68 1.19 32.19 0.58
CA ASP A 68 2.42 32.96 0.78
C ASP A 68 2.38 34.29 0.00
N ALA A 69 1.83 34.25 -1.22
CA ALA A 69 1.57 35.45 -2.01
C ALA A 69 0.49 36.34 -1.37
N LEU A 70 -0.59 35.77 -0.83
CA LEU A 70 -1.63 36.54 -0.12
C LEU A 70 -1.13 37.18 1.17
N ILE A 71 -0.17 36.55 1.87
CA ILE A 71 0.49 37.11 3.05
C ILE A 71 1.31 38.34 2.64
N THR A 72 2.03 38.25 1.51
CA THR A 72 2.97 39.30 1.07
C THR A 72 2.27 40.48 0.38
N ALA A 73 1.44 40.19 -0.63
CA ALA A 73 0.84 41.22 -1.48
C ALA A 73 -0.54 41.69 -0.99
N LYS A 74 -1.20 40.93 -0.10
CA LYS A 74 -2.57 41.13 0.44
C LYS A 74 -3.70 41.19 -0.59
N ASN A 75 -3.42 41.49 -1.86
CA ASN A 75 -4.39 41.53 -2.93
C ASN A 75 -3.90 40.72 -4.14
N ILE A 76 -4.69 39.72 -4.51
CA ILE A 76 -4.47 38.89 -5.68
C ILE A 76 -5.79 38.89 -6.46
N GLU A 77 -5.72 39.31 -7.71
CA GLU A 77 -6.88 39.41 -8.61
C GLU A 77 -7.44 38.03 -8.95
N LYS A 78 -8.65 37.98 -9.53
CA LYS A 78 -9.29 36.70 -9.90
C LYS A 78 -8.53 35.93 -10.98
N ASP A 79 -7.89 36.66 -11.89
CA ASP A 79 -7.21 36.09 -13.05
C ASP A 79 -5.71 35.91 -12.81
N ASP A 80 -5.28 36.07 -11.56
CA ASP A 80 -3.90 35.82 -11.16
C ASP A 80 -3.49 34.36 -11.43
N PRO A 81 -2.30 34.13 -12.02
CA PRO A 81 -1.79 32.79 -12.32
C PRO A 81 -1.82 31.83 -11.13
N LEU A 82 -1.51 32.29 -9.91
CA LEU A 82 -1.51 31.43 -8.71
C LEU A 82 -2.90 30.91 -8.38
N ARG A 83 -3.95 31.71 -8.61
CA ARG A 83 -5.33 31.27 -8.42
C ARG A 83 -5.80 30.33 -9.52
N ILE A 84 -5.29 30.49 -10.75
CA ILE A 84 -5.57 29.56 -11.84
C ILE A 84 -4.90 28.21 -11.54
N THR A 85 -3.60 28.20 -11.24
CA THR A 85 -2.85 26.99 -10.86
C THR A 85 -3.48 26.27 -9.67
N TYR A 86 -3.93 27.00 -8.65
CA TYR A 86 -4.63 26.39 -7.52
C TYR A 86 -5.95 25.73 -7.95
N ARG A 87 -6.76 26.39 -8.79
CA ARG A 87 -8.03 25.80 -9.31
C ARG A 87 -7.78 24.52 -10.11
N GLU A 88 -6.77 24.52 -10.97
CA GLU A 88 -6.36 23.32 -11.72
C GLU A 88 -5.90 22.19 -10.79
N ALA A 89 -5.15 22.52 -9.74
CA ALA A 89 -4.71 21.53 -8.76
C ALA A 89 -5.88 20.95 -7.95
N VAL A 90 -6.91 21.74 -7.65
CA VAL A 90 -8.16 21.27 -7.01
C VAL A 90 -8.90 20.29 -7.94
N GLN A 91 -9.06 20.61 -9.22
CA GLN A 91 -9.71 19.74 -10.19
C GLN A 91 -8.95 18.42 -10.37
N SER A 92 -7.62 18.51 -10.55
CA SER A 92 -6.73 17.36 -10.66
C SER A 92 -6.82 16.45 -9.44
N TRP A 93 -6.85 17.02 -8.23
CA TRP A 93 -7.03 16.25 -7.00
C TRP A 93 -8.40 15.57 -6.91
N ASN A 94 -9.48 16.27 -7.24
CA ASN A 94 -10.82 15.71 -7.12
C ASN A 94 -11.02 14.50 -8.05
N LEU A 95 -10.45 14.53 -9.25
CA LEU A 95 -10.44 13.40 -10.18
C LEU A 95 -9.63 12.24 -9.60
N GLU A 96 -8.41 12.52 -9.13
CA GLU A 96 -7.52 11.50 -8.59
C GLU A 96 -8.09 10.85 -7.32
N LEU A 97 -8.72 11.64 -6.44
CA LEU A 97 -9.36 11.16 -5.22
C LEU A 97 -10.39 10.08 -5.54
N GLN A 98 -11.26 10.30 -6.53
CA GLN A 98 -12.28 9.30 -6.90
C GLN A 98 -11.65 7.98 -7.35
N LEU A 99 -10.57 8.05 -8.13
CA LEU A 99 -9.84 6.85 -8.57
C LEU A 99 -9.21 6.13 -7.39
N LEU A 100 -8.54 6.86 -6.49
CA LEU A 100 -7.91 6.29 -5.30
C LEU A 100 -8.94 5.61 -4.39
N LEU A 101 -10.11 6.21 -4.18
CA LEU A 101 -11.17 5.63 -3.33
C LEU A 101 -11.72 4.33 -3.92
N LEU A 102 -11.94 4.28 -5.24
CA LEU A 102 -12.38 3.07 -5.92
C LEU A 102 -11.34 1.96 -5.84
N GLU A 103 -10.06 2.30 -6.07
CA GLU A 103 -8.96 1.33 -6.01
C GLU A 103 -8.74 0.78 -4.59
N LEU A 104 -8.76 1.64 -3.57
CA LEU A 104 -8.67 1.21 -2.17
C LEU A 104 -9.82 0.26 -1.81
N SER A 105 -11.04 0.59 -2.21
CA SER A 105 -12.22 -0.26 -1.97
C SER A 105 -12.09 -1.60 -2.70
N SER A 106 -11.58 -1.61 -3.93
CA SER A 106 -11.36 -2.85 -4.71
C SER A 106 -10.32 -3.80 -4.08
N LEU A 107 -9.46 -3.29 -3.20
CA LEU A 107 -8.46 -4.04 -2.45
C LEU A 107 -8.91 -4.36 -1.02
N SER A 108 -10.19 -4.16 -0.69
CA SER A 108 -10.74 -4.33 0.67
C SER A 108 -10.05 -3.45 1.71
N LEU A 109 -9.72 -2.21 1.31
CA LEU A 109 -9.10 -1.18 2.15
C LEU A 109 -10.07 0.00 2.35
N GLU A 110 -11.35 -0.27 2.57
CA GLU A 110 -12.42 0.74 2.77
C GLU A 110 -12.10 1.65 3.97
N GLY A 111 -11.45 1.10 5.00
CA GLY A 111 -10.97 1.89 6.13
C GLY A 111 -9.98 2.97 5.71
N LEU A 112 -9.09 2.70 4.76
CA LEU A 112 -8.17 3.71 4.23
C LEU A 112 -8.86 4.70 3.30
N ALA A 113 -9.85 4.25 2.52
CA ALA A 113 -10.66 5.13 1.69
C ALA A 113 -11.41 6.17 2.55
N ASN A 114 -12.11 5.73 3.59
CA ASN A 114 -12.82 6.63 4.51
C ASN A 114 -11.86 7.61 5.19
N ARG A 115 -10.70 7.13 5.65
CA ARG A 115 -9.68 7.99 6.25
C ARG A 115 -9.12 9.03 5.28
N LEU A 116 -8.97 8.68 4.00
CA LEU A 116 -8.54 9.61 2.96
C LEU A 116 -9.58 10.74 2.78
N GLU A 117 -10.86 10.41 2.76
CA GLU A 117 -11.93 11.41 2.70
C GLU A 117 -11.97 12.29 3.96
N ASP A 118 -12.02 11.66 5.14
CA ASP A 118 -12.25 12.34 6.42
C ASP A 118 -11.05 13.15 6.90
N SER A 119 -9.83 12.72 6.59
CA SER A 119 -8.60 13.32 7.14
C SER A 119 -7.88 14.22 6.13
N VAL A 120 -7.88 13.85 4.84
CA VAL A 120 -7.16 14.62 3.80
C VAL A 120 -8.13 15.52 3.04
N GLN A 121 -9.17 14.95 2.42
CA GLN A 121 -10.11 15.73 1.61
C GLN A 121 -10.88 16.75 2.46
N TRP A 122 -11.30 16.37 3.68
CA TRP A 122 -11.99 17.29 4.58
C TRP A 122 -11.13 18.50 4.95
N GLN A 123 -9.85 18.30 5.26
CA GLN A 123 -8.95 19.42 5.57
C GLN A 123 -8.73 20.33 4.37
N PHE A 124 -8.60 19.75 3.17
CA PHE A 124 -8.55 20.51 1.94
C PHE A 124 -9.85 21.29 1.65
N TYR A 125 -11.01 20.71 1.94
CA TYR A 125 -12.29 21.39 1.82
C TYR A 125 -12.37 22.58 2.77
N LEU A 126 -12.01 22.39 4.04
CA LEU A 126 -12.02 23.47 5.02
C LEU A 126 -11.01 24.58 4.67
N ALA A 127 -9.82 24.21 4.19
CA ALA A 127 -8.83 25.16 3.67
C ALA A 127 -9.37 25.98 2.51
N HIS A 128 -10.06 25.33 1.56
CA HIS A 128 -10.68 26.01 0.42
C HIS A 128 -11.81 26.97 0.86
N LYS A 129 -12.62 26.56 1.85
CA LYS A 129 -13.67 27.39 2.43
C LYS A 129 -13.09 28.64 3.11
N ASP A 130 -12.08 28.45 3.96
CA ASP A 130 -11.39 29.55 4.66
C ASP A 130 -10.72 30.51 3.63
N LEU A 131 -10.11 29.97 2.56
CA LEU A 131 -9.52 30.77 1.47
C LEU A 131 -10.57 31.60 0.71
N ASN A 132 -11.69 30.99 0.30
CA ASN A 132 -12.75 31.70 -0.42
C ASN A 132 -13.35 32.81 0.44
N PHE A 133 -13.50 32.58 1.74
CA PHE A 133 -13.92 33.62 2.68
C PHE A 133 -12.90 34.76 2.73
N TYR A 134 -11.60 34.47 2.84
CA TYR A 134 -10.55 35.50 2.82
C TYR A 134 -10.56 36.33 1.53
N LEU A 135 -10.68 35.68 0.37
CA LEU A 135 -10.62 36.34 -0.93
C LEU A 135 -11.81 37.26 -1.22
N ASN A 136 -12.99 36.96 -0.68
CA ASN A 136 -14.23 37.69 -0.97
C ASN A 136 -14.55 38.82 0.02
N ASN A 137 -13.80 38.97 1.12
CA ASN A 137 -14.06 39.99 2.14
C ASN A 137 -13.13 41.21 2.00
N LEU A 138 -13.69 42.41 2.18
CA LEU A 138 -13.01 43.70 2.00
C LEU A 138 -12.09 44.11 3.17
N GLY A 139 -11.98 43.29 4.22
CA GLY A 139 -11.22 43.58 5.45
C GLY A 139 -10.05 42.62 5.70
N LYS A 140 -9.20 42.38 4.68
CA LYS A 140 -8.16 41.33 4.67
C LYS A 140 -7.15 41.43 5.82
N ASP A 141 -6.83 42.63 6.27
CA ASP A 141 -5.90 42.85 7.40
C ASP A 141 -6.39 42.22 8.72
N LYS A 142 -7.71 42.17 8.94
CA LYS A 142 -8.32 41.53 10.11
C LYS A 142 -8.47 40.01 9.95
N LEU A 143 -8.19 39.49 8.76
CA LEU A 143 -8.39 38.09 8.37
C LEU A 143 -7.07 37.32 8.16
N SER A 144 -5.93 37.93 8.46
CA SER A 144 -4.60 37.28 8.35
C SER A 144 -4.50 35.97 9.15
N TYR A 145 -5.22 35.87 10.28
CA TYR A 145 -5.30 34.63 11.06
C TYR A 145 -5.87 33.44 10.25
N LEU A 146 -6.71 33.71 9.25
CA LEU A 146 -7.23 32.65 8.37
C LEU A 146 -6.14 32.06 7.50
N LEU A 147 -5.18 32.86 7.04
CA LEU A 147 -4.06 32.35 6.24
C LEU A 147 -3.19 31.39 7.06
N ASN A 148 -2.91 31.72 8.32
CA ASN A 148 -2.22 30.81 9.25
C ASN A 148 -3.03 29.54 9.50
N LYS A 149 -4.33 29.67 9.73
CA LYS A 149 -5.24 28.54 9.90
C LYS A 149 -5.26 27.62 8.67
N ILE A 150 -5.18 28.17 7.46
CA ILE A 150 -5.08 27.36 6.24
C ILE A 150 -3.73 26.62 6.21
N SER A 151 -2.62 27.27 6.56
CA SER A 151 -1.31 26.61 6.67
C SER A 151 -1.33 25.45 7.67
N ASP A 152 -1.98 25.61 8.82
CA ASP A 152 -2.15 24.52 9.80
C ASP A 152 -2.91 23.33 9.21
N ARG A 153 -3.96 23.59 8.42
CA ARG A 153 -4.68 22.52 7.69
C ARG A 153 -3.80 21.82 6.67
N LEU A 154 -2.93 22.56 5.97
CA LEU A 154 -1.97 21.96 5.04
C LEU A 154 -0.94 21.06 5.75
N ASN A 155 -0.60 21.36 7.00
CA ASN A 155 0.24 20.50 7.82
C ASN A 155 -0.51 19.23 8.26
N GLN A 156 -1.80 19.35 8.62
CA GLN A 156 -2.64 18.19 8.92
C GLN A 156 -2.84 17.27 7.70
N VAL A 157 -3.03 17.86 6.51
CA VAL A 157 -3.07 17.13 5.23
C VAL A 157 -1.79 16.32 5.04
N TYR A 158 -0.62 16.94 5.25
CA TYR A 158 0.66 16.24 5.12
C TYR A 158 0.78 15.08 6.11
N ALA A 159 0.49 15.31 7.39
CA ALA A 159 0.56 14.28 8.43
C ALA A 159 -0.38 13.11 8.15
N SER A 160 -1.64 13.40 7.81
CA SER A 160 -2.65 12.37 7.50
C SER A 160 -2.26 11.56 6.26
N THR A 161 -1.69 12.22 5.23
CA THR A 161 -1.23 11.54 4.03
C THR A 161 -0.05 10.61 4.32
N GLN A 162 0.91 11.05 5.15
CA GLN A 162 2.02 10.20 5.58
C GLN A 162 1.53 8.98 6.34
N GLU A 163 0.54 9.15 7.22
CA GLU A 163 -0.03 8.05 7.97
C GLU A 163 -0.70 7.02 7.06
N ILE A 164 -1.56 7.46 6.14
CA ILE A 164 -2.22 6.59 5.14
C ILE A 164 -1.16 5.86 4.31
N ASN A 165 -0.14 6.59 3.87
CA ASN A 165 0.96 6.05 3.07
C ASN A 165 1.74 4.96 3.81
N ASN A 166 2.03 5.16 5.09
CA ASN A 166 2.73 4.18 5.91
C ASN A 166 1.90 2.90 6.08
N ILE A 167 0.57 3.02 6.19
CA ILE A 167 -0.31 1.85 6.24
C ILE A 167 -0.30 1.12 4.90
N LEU A 168 -0.37 1.82 3.76
CA LEU A 168 -0.28 1.20 2.44
C LEU A 168 1.04 0.43 2.25
N ILE A 169 2.17 1.01 2.67
CA ILE A 169 3.48 0.35 2.63
C ILE A 169 3.49 -0.88 3.53
N LYS A 170 2.91 -0.77 4.74
CA LYS A 170 2.82 -1.90 5.66
C LYS A 170 1.96 -3.02 5.10
N GLU A 171 0.83 -2.73 4.48
CA GLU A 171 -0.02 -3.73 3.81
C GLU A 171 0.72 -4.40 2.65
N ALA A 172 1.47 -3.64 1.85
CA ALA A 172 2.32 -4.21 0.80
C ALA A 172 3.41 -5.13 1.38
N HIS A 173 4.01 -4.76 2.52
CA HIS A 173 5.00 -5.58 3.20
C HIS A 173 4.39 -6.85 3.82
N ASN A 174 3.22 -6.74 4.45
CA ASN A 174 2.50 -7.88 5.01
C ASN A 174 2.17 -8.91 3.92
N LYS A 175 1.68 -8.45 2.76
CA LYS A 175 1.45 -9.32 1.59
C LYS A 175 2.74 -10.01 1.14
N LYS A 176 3.87 -9.28 1.10
CA LYS A 176 5.18 -9.86 0.77
C LYS A 176 5.57 -10.98 1.74
N GLU A 177 5.41 -10.75 3.03
CA GLU A 177 5.72 -11.74 4.07
C GLU A 177 4.80 -12.96 3.97
N GLU A 178 3.51 -12.76 3.69
CA GLU A 178 2.56 -13.85 3.40
C GLU A 178 2.97 -14.67 2.18
N ILE A 179 3.55 -14.06 1.14
CA ILE A 179 4.08 -14.78 -0.02
C ILE A 179 5.30 -15.62 0.35
N LEU A 180 6.29 -15.00 1.00
CA LEU A 180 7.55 -15.64 1.35
C LEU A 180 7.35 -16.80 2.34
N HIS A 181 6.29 -16.72 3.13
CA HIS A 181 6.16 -17.51 4.34
C HIS A 181 4.76 -18.11 4.59
N GLY A 182 3.80 -17.95 3.70
CA GLY A 182 2.41 -18.40 3.91
C GLY A 182 2.27 -19.89 4.20
N ASP A 183 3.10 -20.71 3.55
CA ASP A 183 3.14 -22.16 3.73
C ASP A 183 4.05 -22.61 4.90
N THR A 184 4.76 -21.67 5.56
CA THR A 184 5.75 -22.02 6.58
C THR A 184 5.71 -21.13 7.83
N GLU A 185 5.67 -21.74 9.00
CA GLU A 185 5.80 -21.05 10.29
C GLU A 185 7.20 -21.23 10.88
N LYS A 186 7.61 -20.28 11.75
CA LYS A 186 8.88 -20.43 12.48
C LYS A 186 8.80 -21.65 13.38
N LEU A 187 9.88 -22.43 13.43
CA LEU A 187 10.05 -23.53 14.35
C LEU A 187 9.98 -22.98 15.78
N SER A 188 9.18 -23.62 16.61
CA SER A 188 8.95 -23.26 18.00
C SER A 188 8.65 -24.53 18.80
N ILE A 189 8.68 -24.42 20.12
CA ILE A 189 8.32 -25.53 21.01
C ILE A 189 6.88 -26.00 20.76
N TRP A 190 6.01 -25.12 20.28
CA TRP A 190 4.58 -25.36 20.10
C TRP A 190 4.20 -26.05 18.78
N ASN A 191 5.15 -26.21 17.85
CA ASN A 191 4.89 -26.78 16.52
C ASN A 191 5.94 -27.82 16.08
N LEU A 192 6.67 -28.39 17.04
CA LEU A 192 7.66 -29.46 16.79
C LEU A 192 7.02 -30.67 16.11
N ASP A 193 5.74 -30.94 16.37
CA ASP A 193 4.94 -32.03 15.80
C ASP A 193 4.73 -31.89 14.29
N LYS A 194 4.76 -30.66 13.76
CA LYS A 194 4.65 -30.37 12.32
C LYS A 194 5.99 -30.33 11.61
N ALA A 195 7.10 -30.42 12.33
CA ALA A 195 8.43 -30.33 11.76
C ALA A 195 8.87 -31.68 11.16
N PRO A 196 9.29 -31.74 9.89
CA PRO A 196 9.97 -32.92 9.37
C PRO A 196 11.20 -33.26 10.22
N ASN A 197 11.44 -34.55 10.48
CA ASN A 197 12.55 -35.01 11.34
C ASN A 197 13.93 -34.45 10.94
N TRP A 198 14.15 -34.18 9.65
CA TRP A 198 15.39 -33.57 9.18
C TRP A 198 15.55 -32.11 9.65
N ILE A 199 14.46 -31.33 9.73
CA ILE A 199 14.49 -29.96 10.24
C ILE A 199 14.78 -29.96 11.73
N LEU A 200 14.17 -30.90 12.47
CA LEU A 200 14.45 -31.09 13.89
C LEU A 200 15.92 -31.48 14.14
N PHE A 201 16.49 -32.34 13.28
CA PHE A 201 17.90 -32.70 13.37
C PHE A 201 18.81 -31.50 13.12
N VAL A 202 18.54 -30.68 12.10
CA VAL A 202 19.30 -29.44 11.82
C VAL A 202 19.15 -28.44 12.98
N ALA A 203 17.97 -28.36 13.59
CA ALA A 203 17.68 -27.46 14.70
C ALA A 203 18.59 -27.69 15.92
N ILE A 204 19.06 -28.92 16.16
CA ILE A 204 19.99 -29.25 17.26
C ILE A 204 21.34 -28.54 17.09
N PHE A 205 21.77 -28.34 15.84
CA PHE A 205 23.07 -27.75 15.51
C PHE A 205 22.96 -26.28 15.07
N HIS A 206 21.75 -25.73 15.02
CA HIS A 206 21.52 -24.35 14.61
C HIS A 206 21.63 -23.40 15.81
N SER A 207 22.47 -22.36 15.69
CA SER A 207 22.67 -21.36 16.76
C SER A 207 21.42 -20.52 17.07
N THR A 208 20.45 -20.50 16.15
CA THR A 208 19.13 -19.88 16.36
C THR A 208 18.01 -20.76 15.78
N PRO A 209 17.60 -21.84 16.48
CA PRO A 209 16.66 -22.83 15.93
C PRO A 209 15.31 -22.22 15.53
N ASN A 210 14.88 -21.16 16.23
CA ASN A 210 13.62 -20.47 15.98
C ASN A 210 13.58 -19.67 14.66
N ASN A 211 14.71 -19.58 13.94
CA ASN A 211 14.77 -19.01 12.59
C ASN A 211 14.53 -20.06 11.49
N LEU A 212 14.57 -21.35 11.82
CA LEU A 212 14.17 -22.41 10.91
C LEU A 212 12.65 -22.32 10.69
N ARG A 213 12.20 -22.63 9.47
CA ARG A 213 10.77 -22.61 9.14
C ARG A 213 10.28 -24.02 8.81
N ILE A 214 9.08 -24.34 9.26
CA ILE A 214 8.42 -25.64 9.06
C ILE A 214 7.07 -25.45 8.36
N PRO A 215 6.56 -26.48 7.66
CA PRO A 215 5.24 -26.41 7.03
C PRO A 215 4.14 -26.07 8.03
N ARG A 216 3.23 -25.15 7.64
CA ARG A 216 2.12 -24.71 8.52
C ARG A 216 1.02 -25.76 8.69
N SER A 217 0.83 -26.59 7.67
CA SER A 217 -0.13 -27.70 7.61
C SER A 217 0.39 -28.79 6.67
N PHE A 218 0.24 -30.07 7.07
CA PHE A 218 0.34 -31.23 6.18
C PHE A 218 -1.01 -31.54 5.56
#